data_AF-A0A2N5IAH2-F1
#
_entry.id   AF-A0A2N5IAH2-F1
#
_cell.length_a   1.000
_cell.length_b   1.000
_cell.length_c   1.000
_cell.angle_alpha   90.00
_cell.angle_beta   90.00
_cell.angle_gamma   90.00
#
_symmetry.space_group_name_H-M   'P 1'
#
loop_
_entity.id
_entity.type
_entity.pdbx_description
1 polymer ?
#
loop_
_entity_poly.entity_id
_entity_poly.type
_entity_poly.pdbx_seq_one_letter_code
_entity_poly.pdbx_strand_id
1 'polypeptide(L)'
;MNQMTMTEFKKEIMKKGKCEEYQLAPYFTLESWSAKMIILSNKVTEPTEVTYRKKVMAVVFPMQKTVKASLTPYFETLQQHIRVMCPVMTVFDLKGNQVVQLHEEEKENIA
;
A
#
# COMPACT_ATOMS: atom_id res chain seq x y z
N MET A 1 -9.04 8.07 -5.95
CA MET A 1 -7.77 8.04 -5.20
C MET A 1 -7.27 9.45 -5.06
N ASN A 2 -6.87 9.88 -3.86
CA ASN A 2 -6.36 11.23 -3.64
C ASN A 2 -4.92 11.37 -4.13
N GLN A 3 -4.44 12.59 -4.31
CA GLN A 3 -3.05 12.85 -4.68
C GLN A 3 -2.43 13.87 -3.73
N MET A 4 -1.17 13.65 -3.38
CA MET A 4 -0.33 14.59 -2.68
C MET A 4 1.07 14.63 -3.29
N THR A 5 1.74 15.76 -3.12
CA THR A 5 3.14 15.92 -3.51
C THR A 5 4.07 15.29 -2.47
N MET A 6 5.28 14.93 -2.89
CA MET A 6 6.34 14.49 -1.98
C MET A 6 6.64 15.51 -0.85
N THR A 7 6.44 16.80 -1.10
CA THR A 7 6.64 17.86 -0.10
C THR A 7 5.56 17.80 0.99
N GLU A 8 4.30 17.66 0.60
CA GLU A 8 3.17 17.51 1.52
C GLU A 8 3.29 16.21 2.32
N PHE A 9 3.59 15.10 1.65
CA PHE A 9 3.85 13.81 2.28
C PHE A 9 4.90 13.92 3.41
N LYS A 10 6.05 14.56 3.13
CA LYS A 10 7.09 14.76 4.15
C LYS A 10 6.63 15.64 5.32
N LYS A 11 5.82 16.66 5.05
CA LYS A 11 5.39 17.65 6.06
C LYS A 11 4.26 17.13 6.95
N GLU A 12 3.32 16.40 6.38
CA GLU A 12 2.05 16.04 7.01
C GLU A 12 2.03 14.59 7.50
N ILE A 13 2.67 13.70 6.74
CA ILE A 13 2.66 12.26 7.01
C ILE A 13 3.92 11.87 7.79
N MET A 14 5.12 12.08 7.21
CA MET A 14 6.37 11.62 7.84
C MET A 14 6.72 12.36 9.15
N LYS A 15 6.49 13.68 9.22
CA LYS A 15 6.87 14.48 10.40
C LYS A 15 5.87 14.44 11.55
N LYS A 16 4.60 14.10 11.28
CA LYS A 16 3.50 14.27 12.25
C LYS A 16 2.65 13.01 12.46
N GLY A 17 2.89 11.95 11.71
CA GLY A 17 2.13 10.71 11.74
C GLY A 17 2.98 9.50 12.10
N LYS A 18 2.32 8.42 12.55
CA LYS A 18 2.93 7.09 12.51
C LYS A 18 2.82 6.59 11.08
N CYS A 19 3.95 6.11 10.56
CA CYS A 19 4.03 5.56 9.21
C CYS A 19 4.72 4.20 9.29
N GLU A 20 4.18 3.24 8.57
CA GLU A 20 4.79 1.93 8.39
C GLU A 20 4.96 1.67 6.90
N GLU A 21 6.18 1.30 6.51
CA GLU A 21 6.55 1.11 5.11
C GLU A 21 6.63 -0.38 4.80
N TYR A 22 6.05 -0.77 3.67
CA TYR A 22 6.00 -2.16 3.22
C TYR A 22 6.29 -2.27 1.73
N GLN A 23 6.65 -3.49 1.33
CA GLN A 23 6.79 -3.88 -0.07
C GLN A 23 5.62 -4.78 -0.46
N LEU A 24 4.99 -4.46 -1.58
CA LEU A 24 3.89 -5.21 -2.14
C LEU A 24 4.38 -5.91 -3.41
N ALA A 25 4.22 -7.23 -3.48
CA ALA A 25 4.51 -7.99 -4.68
C ALA A 25 3.28 -8.82 -5.12
N PRO A 26 3.10 -9.04 -6.42
CA PRO A 26 2.13 -10.01 -6.92
C PRO A 26 2.54 -11.43 -6.48
N TYR A 27 1.56 -12.28 -6.20
CA TYR A 27 1.78 -13.69 -5.84
C TYR A 27 2.52 -13.86 -4.49
N PHE A 28 3.45 -14.82 -4.41
CA PHE A 28 4.02 -15.33 -3.15
C PHE A 28 5.47 -14.90 -2.90
N THR A 29 6.17 -14.41 -3.93
CA THR A 29 7.60 -14.14 -3.87
C THR A 29 7.88 -12.65 -3.98
N LEU A 30 8.81 -12.16 -3.17
CA LEU A 30 9.31 -10.81 -3.26
C LEU A 30 10.28 -10.71 -4.44
N GLU A 31 9.75 -10.41 -5.61
CA GLU A 31 10.55 -10.14 -6.79
C GLU A 31 10.79 -8.63 -6.94
N SER A 32 12.05 -8.21 -6.87
CA SER A 32 12.43 -6.79 -6.79
C SER A 32 11.98 -5.95 -8.00
N TRP A 33 11.80 -6.57 -9.17
CA TRP A 33 11.33 -5.89 -10.38
C TRP A 33 9.82 -5.62 -10.38
N SER A 34 9.04 -6.37 -9.60
CA SER A 34 7.60 -6.23 -9.47
C SER A 34 7.17 -5.60 -8.14
N ALA A 35 8.03 -5.60 -7.13
CA ALA A 35 7.75 -5.03 -5.82
C ALA A 35 7.51 -3.51 -5.89
N LYS A 36 6.40 -3.05 -5.31
CA LYS A 36 6.08 -1.63 -5.15
C LYS A 36 6.02 -1.25 -3.69
N MET A 37 6.47 -0.04 -3.38
CA MET A 37 6.35 0.53 -2.04
C MET A 37 4.90 0.94 -1.76
N ILE A 38 4.43 0.58 -0.57
CA ILE A 38 3.20 1.10 0.03
C ILE A 38 3.50 1.60 1.44
N ILE A 39 2.69 2.53 1.91
CA ILE A 39 2.87 3.14 3.23
C ILE A 39 1.54 3.11 3.96
N LEU A 40 1.51 2.66 5.21
CA LEU A 40 0.33 2.80 6.07
C LEU A 40 0.50 4.04 6.93
N SER A 41 -0.53 4.89 7.01
CA SER A 41 -0.51 6.05 7.90
C SER A 41 -1.86 6.31 8.56
N ASN A 42 -1.82 6.75 9.81
CA ASN A 42 -3.00 7.21 10.54
C ASN A 42 -3.44 8.65 10.16
N LYS A 43 -2.74 9.29 9.22
CA LYS A 43 -3.03 10.65 8.74
C LYS A 43 -3.81 10.69 7.44
N VAL A 44 -4.00 9.54 6.78
CA VAL A 44 -4.83 9.43 5.58
C VAL A 44 -6.09 8.62 5.90
N THR A 45 -7.23 9.08 5.39
CA THR A 45 -8.52 8.39 5.52
C THR A 45 -8.88 7.58 4.28
N GLU A 46 -8.22 7.86 3.15
CA GLU A 46 -8.39 7.19 1.88
C GLU A 46 -7.03 6.95 1.19
N PRO A 47 -6.92 5.97 0.28
CA PRO A 47 -5.71 5.77 -0.51
C PRO A 47 -5.28 7.06 -1.21
N THR A 48 -4.01 7.42 -1.04
CA THR A 48 -3.45 8.66 -1.56
C THR A 48 -2.12 8.41 -2.28
N GLU A 49 -2.02 8.83 -3.53
CA GLU A 49 -0.78 8.74 -4.30
C GLU A 49 0.18 9.86 -3.89
N VAL A 50 1.43 9.49 -3.63
CA VAL A 50 2.52 10.44 -3.45
C VAL A 50 3.22 10.62 -4.78
N THR A 51 3.22 11.84 -5.30
CA THR A 51 3.82 12.17 -6.59
C THR A 51 5.08 13.04 -6.44
N TYR A 52 6.04 12.83 -7.34
CA TYR A 52 7.19 13.71 -7.53
C TYR A 52 7.42 13.95 -9.02
N ARG A 53 7.42 15.22 -9.45
CA ARG A 53 7.56 15.61 -10.88
C ARG A 53 6.59 14.84 -11.79
N LYS A 54 5.32 14.74 -11.39
CA LYS A 54 4.23 14.00 -12.10
C LYS A 54 4.39 12.48 -12.17
N LYS A 55 5.36 11.89 -11.45
CA LYS A 55 5.51 10.43 -11.32
C LYS A 55 4.98 9.97 -9.96
N VAL A 56 4.19 8.90 -9.96
CA VAL A 56 3.75 8.22 -8.72
C VAL A 56 4.94 7.50 -8.10
N MET A 57 5.25 7.83 -6.85
CA MET A 57 6.39 7.29 -6.11
C MET A 57 5.95 6.19 -5.14
N ALA A 58 4.82 6.40 -4.46
CA ALA A 58 4.25 5.48 -3.48
C ALA A 58 2.75 5.72 -3.36
N VAL A 59 2.03 4.77 -2.77
CA VAL A 59 0.63 4.95 -2.34
C VAL A 59 0.57 4.79 -0.83
N VAL A 60 -0.09 5.74 -0.18
CA VAL A 60 -0.34 5.74 1.26
C VAL A 60 -1.77 5.26 1.51
N PHE A 61 -1.92 4.26 2.37
CA PHE A 61 -3.20 3.69 2.78
C PHE A 61 -3.52 4.03 4.24
N PRO A 62 -4.81 4.10 4.61
CA PRO A 62 -5.23 4.30 5.99
C PRO A 62 -4.74 3.18 6.89
N MET A 63 -4.09 3.53 8.00
CA MET A 63 -3.65 2.57 9.00
C MET A 63 -4.81 2.12 9.89
N GLN A 64 -5.05 0.81 9.94
CA GLN A 64 -5.98 0.15 10.85
C GLN A 64 -5.22 -0.70 11.90
N LYS A 65 -5.95 -1.53 12.67
CA LYS A 65 -5.37 -2.41 13.69
C LYS A 65 -4.36 -3.41 13.14
N THR A 66 -4.54 -3.87 11.91
CA THR A 66 -3.65 -4.82 11.23
C THR A 66 -3.36 -4.38 9.80
N VAL A 67 -2.23 -4.82 9.25
CA VAL A 67 -1.86 -4.59 7.84
C VAL A 67 -2.93 -5.17 6.91
N LYS A 68 -3.44 -6.37 7.23
CA LYS A 68 -4.55 -7.00 6.48
C LYS A 68 -5.77 -6.08 6.38
N ALA A 69 -6.29 -5.64 7.53
CA ALA A 69 -7.48 -4.80 7.57
C ALA A 69 -7.27 -3.44 6.88
N SER A 70 -6.04 -2.92 6.92
CA SER A 70 -5.66 -1.67 6.24
C SER A 70 -5.68 -1.76 4.72
N LEU A 71 -5.53 -2.97 4.15
CA LEU A 71 -5.26 -3.18 2.73
C LEU A 71 -6.33 -3.99 1.99
N THR A 72 -6.98 -4.96 2.64
CA THR A 72 -8.03 -5.79 2.02
C THR A 72 -9.13 -4.97 1.32
N PRO A 73 -9.67 -3.87 1.90
CA PRO A 73 -10.69 -3.05 1.22
C PRO A 73 -10.21 -2.42 -0.10
N TYR A 74 -8.89 -2.30 -0.27
CA TYR A 74 -8.27 -1.59 -1.39
C TYR A 74 -7.55 -2.54 -2.36
N PHE A 75 -7.94 -3.82 -2.41
CA PHE A 75 -7.29 -4.82 -3.28
C PHE A 75 -7.19 -4.38 -4.76
N GLU A 76 -8.25 -3.80 -5.32
CA GLU A 76 -8.23 -3.28 -6.71
C GLU A 76 -7.25 -2.12 -6.88
N THR A 77 -7.21 -1.20 -5.92
CA THR A 77 -6.25 -0.08 -5.91
C THR A 77 -4.81 -0.59 -5.85
N LEU A 78 -4.57 -1.65 -5.08
CA LEU A 78 -3.27 -2.31 -4.98
C LEU A 78 -2.87 -2.95 -6.32
N GLN A 79 -3.78 -3.67 -6.99
CA GLN A 79 -3.56 -4.22 -8.34
C GLN A 79 -3.23 -3.12 -9.36
N GLN A 80 -3.95 -1.99 -9.32
CA GLN A 80 -3.68 -0.83 -10.19
C GLN A 80 -2.29 -0.24 -9.94
N HIS A 81 -1.86 -0.15 -8.68
CA HIS A 81 -0.54 0.37 -8.29
C HIS A 81 0.61 -0.51 -8.79
N ILE A 82 0.47 -1.84 -8.65
CA ILE A 82 1.48 -2.79 -9.16
C ILE A 82 1.36 -3.02 -10.67
N ARG A 83 0.24 -2.64 -11.28
CA ARG A 83 -0.10 -2.85 -12.71
C ARG A 83 -0.13 -4.34 -13.11
N VAL A 84 -0.60 -5.18 -12.20
CA VAL A 84 -0.71 -6.62 -12.38
C VAL A 84 -2.08 -7.05 -11.84
N MET A 85 -2.85 -7.74 -12.67
CA MET A 85 -4.06 -8.44 -12.23
C MET A 85 -3.64 -9.78 -11.65
N CYS A 86 -3.87 -9.98 -10.35
CA CYS A 86 -3.54 -11.22 -9.67
C CYS A 86 -4.53 -11.49 -8.52
N PRO A 87 -4.92 -12.77 -8.31
CA PRO A 87 -5.88 -13.13 -7.27
C PRO A 87 -5.29 -13.06 -5.85
N VAL A 88 -3.95 -12.99 -5.75
CA VAL A 88 -3.21 -12.94 -4.49
C VAL A 88 -2.10 -11.89 -4.57
N MET A 89 -1.96 -11.10 -3.53
CA MET A 89 -0.83 -10.20 -3.32
C MET A 89 -0.21 -10.45 -1.95
N THR A 90 1.12 -10.43 -1.88
CA THR A 90 1.84 -10.58 -0.62
C THR A 90 2.49 -9.26 -0.23
N VAL A 91 2.34 -8.91 1.04
CA VAL A 91 2.97 -7.76 1.67
C VAL A 91 4.16 -8.25 2.47
N PHE A 92 5.31 -7.63 2.24
CA PHE A 92 6.58 -7.91 2.89
C PHE A 92 7.04 -6.70 3.70
N ASP A 93 7.75 -6.95 4.79
CA ASP A 93 8.48 -5.90 5.50
C ASP A 93 9.73 -5.48 4.70
N LEU A 94 10.41 -4.42 5.15
CA LEU A 94 11.64 -3.93 4.48
C LEU A 94 12.83 -4.91 4.58
N LYS A 95 12.72 -5.98 5.38
CA LYS A 95 13.71 -7.05 5.48
C LYS A 95 13.40 -8.21 4.53
N GLY A 96 12.27 -8.16 3.82
CA GLY A 96 11.80 -9.20 2.91
C GLY A 96 11.03 -10.33 3.58
N ASN A 97 10.65 -10.19 4.85
CA ASN A 97 9.80 -11.17 5.51
C ASN A 97 8.34 -10.96 5.11
N GLN A 98 7.64 -12.04 4.82
CA GLN A 98 6.20 -11.99 4.57
C GLN A 98 5.45 -11.52 5.84
N VAL A 99 4.63 -10.49 5.68
CA VAL A 99 3.78 -9.93 6.74
C VAL A 99 2.35 -10.41 6.59
N VAL A 100 1.79 -10.34 5.38
CA VAL A 100 0.41 -10.78 5.11
C VAL A 100 0.20 -11.15 3.64
N GLN A 101 -0.72 -12.08 3.39
CA GLN A 101 -1.29 -12.37 2.07
C GLN A 101 -2.71 -11.82 2.00
N LEU A 102 -3.00 -11.14 0.90
CA LEU A 102 -4.32 -10.60 0.55
C LEU A 102 -4.88 -11.44 -0.58
N HIS A 103 -6.14 -11.84 -0.46
CA HIS A 103 -6.87 -12.59 -1.50
C HIS A 103 -8.02 -11.75 -2.05
N GLU A 104 -8.29 -11.88 -3.34
CA GLU A 104 -9.38 -11.16 -4.01
C GLU A 104 -10.75 -11.50 -3.41
N GLU A 105 -10.97 -12.77 -3.07
CA GLU A 105 -12.21 -13.31 -2.46
C GLU A 105 -12.50 -12.74 -1.06
N GLU A 106 -11.51 -12.17 -0.38
CA GLU A 106 -11.68 -11.62 0.97
C GLU A 106 -12.43 -10.27 0.97
N LYS A 107 -12.68 -9.68 -0.20
CA LYS A 107 -13.52 -8.48 -0.35
C LYS A 107 -15.00 -8.74 -0.10
N GLU A 108 -15.49 -9.93 -0.44
CA GLU A 108 -16.92 -10.24 -0.43
C GLU A 108 -17.48 -10.44 0.99
N ASN A 109 -16.61 -10.68 1.99
CA ASN A 109 -17.00 -10.96 3.37
C ASN A 109 -17.03 -9.73 4.30
N ILE A 110 -16.88 -8.51 3.77
CA ILE A 110 -16.89 -7.25 4.55
C ILE A 110 -18.05 -6.33 4.11
N ALA A 111 -19.14 -6.90 3.57
CA ALA A 111 -20.37 -6.19 3.21
C ALA A 111 -21.41 -6.26 4.33
#